data_AF-A0A5C3M781-F1
#
_entry.id   AF-A0A5C3M781-F1
#
_cell.length_a   1.000
_cell.length_b   1.000
_cell.length_c   1.000
_cell.angle_alpha   90.00
_cell.angle_beta   90.00
_cell.angle_gamma   90.00
#
_symmetry.space_group_name_H-M   'P 1'
#
loop_
_entity.id
_entity.type
_entity.pdbx_description
1 polymer ?
#
loop_
_entity_poly.entity_id
_entity_poly.type
_entity_poly.pdbx_seq_one_letter_code
_entity_poly.pdbx_strand_id
1 'polypeptide(L)'
;MKSDIPAEKQQSSFAKFLASGKYPLEQRIEDKKRGIGRQRYPFVVWVLTAAMVGVFIYELILNAREQGSPISLKPVINPMLGPSSSALINLGARFPPCMKQVDVVPPSTLISCMNNTANPPDKICPLEDVCGFGGFHNEAPNQWYRFITPIFLHAGIIHILLNMLAQLTLSAQIEREMGSGGFFLTYLAAGIFGNVLGGNFSLVGVPSVGASGAIFGTVAVTWVDLIAHWKYQYRPVRKLIFMTIELLIGFAMGYIPSHIGGFVMGLLVGMTFYPVISTTKRHRLITWAFRLAAIPLAVILYIVLTRNFYTSDPYAACAGCRYLSCFPTASNNHCKG
;
A
#
# COMPACT_ATOMS: atom_id res chain seq x y z
N MET A 1 -8.97 62.40 -1.70
CA MET A 1 -9.41 61.14 -1.05
C MET A 1 -8.95 59.97 -1.92
N LYS A 2 -7.72 59.50 -1.71
CA LYS A 2 -7.19 58.26 -2.28
C LYS A 2 -7.01 57.31 -1.11
N SER A 3 -7.74 56.19 -1.12
CA SER A 3 -7.67 55.14 -0.11
C SER A 3 -6.54 54.18 -0.49
N ASP A 4 -5.46 54.19 0.28
CA ASP A 4 -4.38 53.22 0.14
C ASP A 4 -4.82 51.87 0.73
N ILE A 5 -4.99 50.87 -0.14
CA ILE A 5 -5.19 49.46 0.22
C ILE A 5 -3.78 48.86 0.39
N PRO A 6 -3.42 48.24 1.53
CA PRO A 6 -2.09 47.67 1.70
C PRO A 6 -1.95 46.39 0.87
N ALA A 7 -0.87 46.31 0.09
CA ALA A 7 -0.51 45.14 -0.70
C ALA A 7 -0.18 43.92 0.19
N GLU A 8 -0.82 42.79 -0.10
CA GLU A 8 -0.59 41.50 0.55
C GLU A 8 0.80 40.96 0.18
N LYS A 9 1.72 40.94 1.16
CA LYS A 9 3.11 40.54 0.95
C LYS A 9 3.21 39.01 0.80
N GLN A 10 3.53 38.54 -0.41
CA GLN A 10 3.67 37.12 -0.75
C GLN A 10 4.88 36.50 -0.01
N GLN A 11 4.62 35.87 1.14
CA GLN A 11 5.65 35.25 1.98
C GLN A 11 6.10 33.89 1.40
N SER A 12 7.42 33.71 1.26
CA SER A 12 8.08 32.50 0.76
C SER A 12 7.68 31.23 1.54
N SER A 13 7.53 30.11 0.82
CA SER A 13 7.18 28.78 1.35
C SER A 13 8.08 28.35 2.52
N PHE A 14 9.35 28.75 2.50
CA PHE A 14 10.32 28.47 3.55
C PHE A 14 10.06 29.27 4.83
N ALA A 15 9.59 30.52 4.71
CA ALA A 15 9.19 31.33 5.86
C ALA A 15 7.93 30.78 6.56
N LYS A 16 6.98 30.21 5.80
CA LYS A 16 5.80 29.52 6.36
C LYS A 16 6.17 28.23 7.09
N PHE A 17 7.17 27.50 6.60
CA PHE A 17 7.68 26.29 7.23
C PHE A 17 8.32 26.57 8.60
N LEU A 18 9.20 27.57 8.67
CA LEU A 18 9.85 28.02 9.92
C LEU A 18 8.87 28.68 10.90
N ALA A 19 7.81 29.32 10.40
CA ALA A 19 6.77 29.95 11.22
C ALA A 19 5.75 28.96 11.82
N SER A 20 5.87 27.64 11.62
CA SER A 20 4.93 26.67 12.18
C SER A 20 4.86 26.65 13.73
N GLY A 21 5.83 27.27 14.41
CA GLY A 21 5.80 27.56 15.84
C GLY A 21 5.19 28.91 16.24
N LYS A 22 4.80 29.77 15.29
CA LYS A 22 4.30 31.14 15.53
C LYS A 22 2.78 31.31 15.42
N TYR A 23 2.04 30.34 14.88
CA TYR A 23 0.59 30.45 14.77
C TYR A 23 -0.09 30.21 16.13
N PRO A 24 -1.00 31.10 16.57
CA PRO A 24 -1.80 30.89 17.77
C PRO A 24 -2.54 29.55 17.72
N LEU A 25 -2.71 28.93 18.88
CA LEU A 25 -3.36 27.62 18.99
C LEU A 25 -4.80 27.66 18.48
N GLU A 26 -5.53 28.75 18.73
CA GLU A 26 -6.91 28.92 18.23
C GLU A 26 -6.96 28.88 16.70
N GLN A 27 -6.04 29.58 16.02
CA GLN A 27 -6.00 29.62 14.57
C GLN A 27 -5.78 28.22 13.97
N ARG A 28 -4.87 27.44 14.55
CA ARG A 28 -4.64 26.05 14.10
C ARG A 28 -5.87 25.16 14.26
N ILE A 29 -6.62 25.34 15.35
CA ILE A 29 -7.88 24.59 15.59
C ILE A 29 -8.95 25.03 14.59
N GLU A 30 -9.04 26.33 14.32
CA GLU A 30 -10.00 26.87 13.36
C GLU A 30 -9.69 26.43 11.92
N ASP A 31 -8.43 26.50 11.50
CA ASP A 31 -7.97 25.99 10.21
C ASP A 31 -8.31 24.50 10.04
N LYS A 32 -8.07 23.71 11.09
CA LYS A 32 -8.43 22.28 11.14
C LYS A 32 -9.94 22.08 10.98
N LYS A 33 -10.77 22.86 11.67
CA LYS A 33 -12.24 22.80 11.57
C LYS A 33 -12.73 23.20 10.18
N ARG A 34 -12.04 24.13 9.51
CA ARG A 34 -12.30 24.56 8.13
C ARG A 34 -11.76 23.59 7.08
N GLY A 35 -11.05 22.52 7.48
CA GLY A 35 -10.44 21.56 6.56
C GLY A 35 -9.21 22.10 5.82
N ILE A 36 -8.58 23.16 6.35
CA ILE A 36 -7.38 23.76 5.78
C ILE A 36 -6.18 22.91 6.20
N GLY A 37 -5.60 22.20 5.23
CA GLY A 37 -4.40 21.40 5.42
C GLY A 37 -3.11 22.23 5.43
N ARG A 38 -1.98 21.54 5.58
CA ARG A 38 -0.63 22.12 5.52
C ARG A 38 -0.27 22.63 4.12
N GLN A 39 -0.88 22.08 3.09
CA GLN A 39 -0.73 22.51 1.70
C GLN A 39 -2.03 22.38 0.90
N ARG A 40 -2.14 23.16 -0.19
CA ARG A 40 -3.34 23.21 -1.03
C ARG A 40 -3.44 22.05 -2.01
N TYR A 41 -2.31 21.62 -2.59
CA TYR A 41 -2.27 20.64 -3.68
C TYR A 41 -1.56 19.35 -3.24
N PRO A 42 -2.11 18.18 -3.58
CA PRO A 42 -1.52 16.88 -3.27
C PRO A 42 -0.58 16.42 -4.39
N PHE A 43 0.61 17.01 -4.46
CA PHE A 43 1.57 16.78 -5.54
C PHE A 43 2.04 15.32 -5.65
N VAL A 44 2.35 14.68 -4.51
CA VAL A 44 2.86 13.31 -4.48
C VAL A 44 1.79 12.34 -4.97
N VAL A 45 0.54 12.51 -4.53
CA VAL A 45 -0.59 11.71 -5.00
C VAL A 45 -0.74 11.82 -6.51
N TRP A 46 -0.70 13.05 -7.07
CA TRP A 46 -0.80 13.23 -8.53
C TRP A 46 0.35 12.57 -9.28
N VAL A 47 1.59 12.72 -8.79
CA VAL A 47 2.77 12.09 -9.42
C VAL A 47 2.68 10.57 -9.36
N LEU A 48 2.34 10.01 -8.20
CA LEU A 48 2.18 8.55 -8.04
C LEU A 48 1.02 8.02 -8.90
N THR A 49 -0.10 8.75 -8.98
CA THR A 49 -1.21 8.39 -9.87
C THR A 49 -0.79 8.38 -11.33
N ALA A 50 -0.09 9.42 -11.79
CA ALA A 50 0.41 9.47 -13.17
C ALA A 50 1.37 8.32 -13.47
N ALA A 51 2.28 8.02 -12.53
CA ALA A 51 3.20 6.89 -12.65
C ALA A 51 2.46 5.55 -12.74
N MET A 52 1.48 5.31 -11.87
CA MET A 52 0.69 4.07 -11.87
C MET A 52 -0.16 3.91 -13.14
N VAL A 53 -0.74 4.99 -13.65
CA VAL A 53 -1.47 4.96 -14.93
C VAL A 53 -0.51 4.65 -16.08
N GLY A 54 0.68 5.25 -16.10
CA GLY A 54 1.70 4.96 -17.12
C GLY A 54 2.17 3.51 -17.07
N VAL A 55 2.43 2.98 -15.87
CA VAL A 55 2.79 1.56 -15.67
C VAL A 55 1.66 0.64 -16.11
N PHE A 56 0.41 0.95 -15.77
CA PHE A 56 -0.76 0.16 -16.20
C PHE A 56 -0.95 0.14 -17.72
N ILE A 57 -0.71 1.26 -18.41
CA ILE A 57 -0.71 1.28 -19.87
C ILE A 57 0.36 0.33 -20.41
N TYR A 58 1.56 0.33 -19.81
CA TYR A 58 2.62 -0.59 -20.19
C TYR A 58 2.26 -2.06 -19.94
N GLU A 59 1.57 -2.37 -18.84
CA GLU A 59 1.06 -3.72 -18.55
C GLU A 59 0.14 -4.24 -19.67
N LEU A 60 -0.79 -3.40 -20.12
CA LEU A 60 -1.72 -3.75 -21.20
C LEU A 60 -0.99 -3.91 -22.54
N ILE A 61 0.00 -3.06 -22.83
CA ILE A 61 0.83 -3.16 -24.05
C ILE A 61 1.63 -4.47 -24.04
N LEU A 62 2.26 -4.81 -22.92
CA LEU A 62 3.02 -6.05 -22.80
C LEU A 62 2.12 -7.27 -23.03
N ASN A 63 0.96 -7.32 -22.36
CA ASN A 63 0.05 -8.43 -22.53
C ASN A 63 -0.49 -8.54 -23.97
N ALA A 64 -0.75 -7.40 -24.63
CA ALA A 64 -1.14 -7.38 -26.02
C ALA A 64 -0.08 -7.94 -26.97
N ARG A 65 1.21 -7.67 -26.70
CA ARG A 65 2.33 -8.23 -27.48
C ARG A 65 2.45 -9.74 -27.31
N GLU A 66 2.25 -10.23 -26.09
CA GLU A 66 2.51 -11.64 -25.74
C GLU A 66 1.32 -12.56 -26.03
N GLN A 67 0.10 -12.08 -25.82
CA GLN A 67 -1.12 -12.88 -25.95
C GLN A 67 -2.01 -12.47 -27.14
N GLY A 68 -1.63 -11.41 -27.86
CA GLY A 68 -2.44 -10.83 -28.93
C GLY A 68 -3.62 -9.98 -28.43
N SER A 69 -3.82 -9.84 -27.12
CA SER A 69 -4.87 -8.99 -26.52
C SER A 69 -4.38 -8.29 -25.25
N PRO A 70 -4.78 -7.02 -25.00
CA PRO A 70 -4.39 -6.30 -23.79
C PRO A 70 -5.01 -6.88 -22.52
N ILE A 71 -6.13 -7.58 -22.66
CA ILE A 71 -6.85 -8.26 -21.57
C ILE A 71 -6.69 -9.77 -21.77
N SER A 72 -6.29 -10.46 -20.71
CA SER A 72 -6.18 -11.92 -20.67
C SER A 72 -7.55 -12.56 -20.47
N LEU A 73 -8.16 -12.99 -21.58
CA LEU A 73 -9.39 -13.80 -21.57
C LEU A 73 -9.11 -15.31 -21.67
N LYS A 74 -7.86 -15.68 -22.00
CA LYS A 74 -7.40 -17.05 -22.15
C LYS A 74 -5.99 -17.17 -21.54
N PRO A 75 -5.62 -18.30 -20.91
CA PRO A 75 -6.43 -19.51 -20.72
C PRO A 75 -7.46 -19.38 -19.60
N VAL A 76 -7.23 -18.48 -18.65
CA VAL A 76 -8.14 -18.15 -17.56
C VAL A 76 -8.56 -16.70 -17.72
N ILE A 77 -9.87 -16.44 -17.60
CA ILE A 77 -10.41 -15.08 -17.63
C ILE A 77 -9.92 -14.34 -16.39
N ASN A 78 -9.19 -13.24 -16.58
CA ASN A 78 -8.88 -12.34 -15.49
C ASN A 78 -10.15 -11.53 -15.12
N PRO A 79 -10.75 -11.75 -13.92
CA PRO A 79 -11.99 -11.08 -13.53
C PRO A 79 -11.83 -9.56 -13.38
N MET A 80 -10.60 -9.05 -13.25
CA MET A 80 -10.31 -7.61 -13.13
C MET A 80 -10.14 -6.92 -14.47
N LEU A 81 -10.32 -7.63 -15.60
CA LEU A 81 -10.14 -7.14 -16.97
C LEU A 81 -8.74 -6.56 -17.18
N GLY A 82 -7.72 -7.40 -17.05
CA GLY A 82 -6.32 -6.99 -17.09
C GLY A 82 -5.39 -8.02 -17.70
N PRO A 83 -4.07 -7.80 -17.57
CA PRO A 83 -3.04 -8.72 -18.08
C PRO A 83 -3.09 -10.08 -17.37
N SER A 84 -2.36 -11.06 -17.90
CA SER A 84 -2.22 -12.38 -17.27
C SER A 84 -1.34 -12.34 -16.03
N SER A 85 -1.50 -13.33 -15.15
CA SER A 85 -0.64 -13.50 -13.97
C SER A 85 0.84 -13.60 -14.32
N SER A 86 1.19 -14.34 -15.39
CA SER A 86 2.58 -14.49 -15.84
C SER A 86 3.17 -13.16 -16.33
N ALA A 87 2.37 -12.32 -17.01
CA ALA A 87 2.81 -10.98 -17.41
C ALA A 87 3.06 -10.09 -16.19
N LEU A 88 2.16 -10.12 -15.19
CA LEU A 88 2.34 -9.36 -13.95
C LEU A 88 3.57 -9.83 -13.15
N ILE A 89 3.82 -11.14 -13.09
CA ILE A 89 5.04 -11.70 -12.47
C ILE A 89 6.27 -11.15 -13.18
N ASN A 90 6.31 -11.19 -14.51
CA ASN A 90 7.46 -10.70 -15.27
C ASN A 90 7.71 -9.20 -15.08
N LEU A 91 6.64 -8.41 -14.88
CA LEU A 91 6.71 -6.98 -14.62
C LEU A 91 7.13 -6.58 -13.20
N GLY A 92 7.22 -7.54 -12.28
CA GLY A 92 7.66 -7.27 -10.90
C GLY A 92 6.57 -7.41 -9.84
N ALA A 93 5.49 -8.13 -10.10
CA ALA A 93 4.52 -8.47 -9.05
C ALA A 93 5.16 -9.19 -7.87
N ARG A 94 4.57 -9.09 -6.69
CA ARG A 94 5.06 -9.86 -5.53
C ARG A 94 4.75 -11.32 -5.80
N PHE A 95 5.80 -12.12 -5.93
CA PHE A 95 5.72 -13.55 -6.16
C PHE A 95 6.83 -14.25 -5.40
N PRO A 96 6.55 -14.88 -4.23
CA PRO A 96 7.57 -15.45 -3.37
C PRO A 96 8.57 -16.39 -4.06
N PRO A 97 8.17 -17.25 -5.02
CA PRO A 97 9.12 -18.10 -5.76
C PRO A 97 10.18 -17.32 -6.58
N CYS A 98 9.93 -16.05 -6.96
CA CYS A 98 10.95 -15.21 -7.59
C CYS A 98 11.87 -14.50 -6.57
N MET A 99 11.50 -14.51 -5.29
CA MET A 99 12.14 -13.71 -4.23
C MET A 99 12.98 -14.54 -3.27
N LYS A 100 12.65 -15.82 -3.13
CA LYS A 100 13.35 -16.81 -2.32
C LYS A 100 13.06 -18.22 -2.83
N GLN A 101 13.82 -19.20 -2.36
CA GLN A 101 13.48 -20.61 -2.54
C GLN A 101 12.24 -20.99 -1.73
N VAL A 102 11.31 -21.71 -2.35
CA VAL A 102 10.08 -22.20 -1.73
C VAL A 102 10.00 -23.70 -2.00
N ASP A 103 9.94 -24.53 -0.96
CA ASP A 103 10.02 -25.99 -1.10
C ASP A 103 8.92 -26.58 -2.00
N VAL A 104 7.73 -25.95 -1.97
CA VAL A 104 6.57 -26.36 -2.78
C VAL A 104 6.70 -25.96 -4.25
N VAL A 105 7.52 -24.93 -4.57
CA VAL A 105 7.70 -24.40 -5.93
C VAL A 105 9.20 -24.17 -6.17
N PRO A 106 9.99 -25.23 -6.43
CA PRO A 106 11.41 -25.10 -6.70
C PRO A 106 11.69 -24.30 -7.99
N PRO A 107 12.92 -23.77 -8.18
CA PRO A 107 13.28 -23.04 -9.40
C PRO A 107 13.10 -23.84 -10.71
N SER A 108 13.13 -25.17 -10.63
CA SER A 108 12.87 -26.08 -11.77
C SER A 108 11.38 -26.25 -12.10
N THR A 109 10.47 -25.65 -11.33
CA THR A 109 9.03 -25.73 -11.62
C THR A 109 8.72 -25.08 -12.95
N LEU A 110 8.05 -25.83 -13.81
CA LEU A 110 7.53 -25.35 -15.07
C LEU A 110 6.15 -24.73 -14.84
N ILE A 111 6.00 -23.47 -15.24
CA ILE A 111 4.74 -22.72 -15.14
C ILE A 111 4.32 -22.19 -16.51
N SER A 112 3.07 -21.78 -16.65
CA SER A 112 2.56 -21.28 -17.94
C SER A 112 3.35 -20.06 -18.40
N CYS A 113 3.89 -20.14 -19.63
CA CYS A 113 4.60 -19.04 -20.26
C CYS A 113 3.71 -17.80 -20.40
N MET A 114 4.32 -16.62 -20.55
CA MET A 114 3.57 -15.36 -20.73
C MET A 114 2.67 -15.36 -21.98
N ASN A 115 3.16 -15.96 -23.06
CA ASN A 115 2.48 -16.09 -24.35
C ASN A 115 1.54 -17.31 -24.44
N ASN A 116 1.29 -18.03 -23.34
CA ASN A 116 0.39 -19.18 -23.34
C ASN A 116 -1.07 -18.71 -23.38
N THR A 117 -1.81 -19.12 -24.41
CA THR A 117 -3.25 -18.82 -24.57
C THR A 117 -4.13 -20.08 -24.59
N ALA A 118 -3.55 -21.28 -24.49
CA ALA A 118 -4.28 -22.55 -24.53
C ALA A 118 -4.76 -23.01 -23.14
N ASN A 119 -5.94 -23.62 -23.08
CA ASN A 119 -6.49 -24.27 -21.89
C ASN A 119 -6.87 -25.73 -22.22
N PRO A 120 -6.13 -26.76 -21.74
CA PRO A 120 -4.98 -26.67 -20.83
C PRO A 120 -3.74 -26.02 -21.47
N PRO A 121 -2.78 -25.50 -20.66
CA PRO A 121 -1.56 -24.87 -21.17
C PRO A 121 -0.73 -25.81 -22.06
N ASP A 122 -0.35 -25.34 -23.24
CA ASP A 122 0.52 -26.04 -24.20
C ASP A 122 1.96 -25.51 -24.15
N LYS A 123 2.15 -24.29 -23.62
CA LYS A 123 3.46 -23.66 -23.44
C LYS A 123 3.79 -23.50 -21.96
N ILE A 124 4.80 -24.24 -21.53
CA ILE A 124 5.36 -24.20 -20.18
C ILE A 124 6.80 -23.71 -20.22
N CYS A 125 7.14 -22.82 -19.30
CA CYS A 125 8.44 -22.16 -19.20
C CYS A 125 9.02 -22.38 -17.80
N PRO A 126 10.37 -22.43 -17.67
CA PRO A 126 11.04 -22.32 -16.38
C PRO A 126 10.54 -21.11 -15.59
N LEU A 127 10.50 -21.24 -14.26
CA LEU A 127 10.14 -20.15 -13.37
C LEU A 127 11.00 -18.89 -13.61
N GLU A 128 12.29 -19.08 -13.90
CA GLU A 128 13.25 -18.02 -14.18
C GLU A 128 12.79 -17.10 -15.32
N ASP A 129 12.32 -17.66 -16.43
CA ASP A 129 11.87 -16.90 -17.61
C ASP A 129 10.63 -16.05 -17.28
N VAL A 130 9.71 -16.59 -16.49
CA VAL A 130 8.51 -15.86 -16.07
C VAL A 130 8.83 -14.80 -15.03
N CYS A 131 9.78 -15.07 -14.12
CA CYS A 131 10.27 -14.09 -13.17
C CYS A 131 11.01 -12.94 -13.87
N GLY A 132 11.62 -13.15 -15.04
CA GLY A 132 12.26 -12.08 -15.82
C GLY A 132 13.41 -11.40 -15.08
N PHE A 133 13.66 -10.13 -15.42
CA PHE A 133 14.73 -9.29 -14.83
C PHE A 133 16.14 -9.91 -14.87
N GLY A 134 16.45 -10.64 -15.94
CA GLY A 134 17.76 -11.28 -16.12
C GLY A 134 17.87 -12.69 -15.52
N GLY A 135 16.86 -13.16 -14.81
CA GLY A 135 16.84 -14.52 -14.24
C GLY A 135 17.59 -14.65 -12.91
N PHE A 136 17.94 -15.89 -12.56
CA PHE A 136 18.66 -16.27 -11.33
C PHE A 136 20.04 -16.87 -11.61
N HIS A 137 20.35 -17.24 -12.86
CA HIS A 137 21.68 -17.72 -13.28
C HIS A 137 22.21 -18.91 -12.45
N ASN A 138 21.36 -19.89 -12.15
CA ASN A 138 21.64 -21.04 -11.25
C ASN A 138 21.88 -20.68 -9.78
N GLU A 139 21.61 -19.44 -9.36
CA GLU A 139 21.59 -19.04 -7.95
C GLU A 139 20.19 -19.13 -7.34
N ALA A 140 20.10 -18.95 -6.02
CA ALA A 140 18.82 -18.86 -5.35
C ALA A 140 18.06 -17.59 -5.78
N PRO A 141 16.72 -17.66 -5.98
CA PRO A 141 15.93 -16.47 -6.32
C PRO A 141 16.11 -15.34 -5.29
N ASN A 142 16.39 -14.12 -5.75
CA ASN A 142 16.68 -12.97 -4.89
C ASN A 142 16.15 -11.63 -5.44
N GLN A 143 14.94 -11.61 -5.99
CA GLN A 143 14.32 -10.39 -6.51
C GLN A 143 13.63 -9.56 -5.40
N TRP A 144 14.40 -9.10 -4.41
CA TRP A 144 13.90 -8.40 -3.22
C TRP A 144 13.10 -7.12 -3.52
N TYR A 145 13.38 -6.45 -4.64
CA TYR A 145 12.67 -5.24 -5.08
C TYR A 145 11.18 -5.48 -5.33
N ARG A 146 10.75 -6.75 -5.41
CA ARG A 146 9.34 -7.17 -5.44
C ARG A 146 8.56 -6.91 -4.15
N PHE A 147 9.19 -6.34 -3.11
CA PHE A 147 8.47 -5.68 -2.03
C PHE A 147 8.01 -4.25 -2.38
N ILE A 148 8.60 -3.62 -3.40
CA ILE A 148 8.37 -2.23 -3.77
C ILE A 148 7.59 -2.13 -5.08
N THR A 149 8.06 -2.79 -6.14
CA THR A 149 7.47 -2.73 -7.49
C THR A 149 5.95 -3.02 -7.56
N PRO A 150 5.37 -3.93 -6.75
CA PRO A 150 3.94 -4.23 -6.85
C PRO A 150 3.03 -3.06 -6.50
N ILE A 151 3.53 -2.06 -5.76
CA ILE A 151 2.78 -0.85 -5.41
C ILE A 151 2.31 -0.12 -6.68
N PHE A 152 3.08 -0.22 -7.77
CA PHE A 152 2.78 0.48 -9.01
C PHE A 152 1.98 -0.36 -10.02
N LEU A 153 1.97 -1.68 -9.83
CA LEU A 153 1.33 -2.62 -10.74
C LEU A 153 -0.15 -2.80 -10.42
N HIS A 154 -0.99 -3.12 -11.40
CA HIS A 154 -2.42 -3.35 -11.18
C HIS A 154 -2.91 -4.63 -11.86
N ALA A 155 -3.97 -5.23 -11.30
CA ALA A 155 -4.47 -6.51 -11.80
C ALA A 155 -5.37 -6.37 -13.04
N GLY A 156 -5.79 -5.15 -13.36
CA GLY A 156 -6.73 -4.85 -14.45
C GLY A 156 -7.47 -3.54 -14.24
N ILE A 157 -8.36 -3.22 -15.18
CA ILE A 157 -9.04 -1.92 -15.30
C ILE A 157 -9.87 -1.62 -14.05
N ILE A 158 -10.65 -2.59 -13.55
CA ILE A 158 -11.49 -2.40 -12.36
C ILE A 158 -10.61 -2.08 -11.15
N HIS A 159 -9.50 -2.81 -11.01
CA HIS A 159 -8.59 -2.68 -9.88
C HIS A 159 -7.89 -1.31 -9.86
N ILE A 160 -7.39 -0.81 -11.00
CA ILE A 160 -6.77 0.52 -11.04
C ILE A 160 -7.79 1.63 -10.80
N LEU A 161 -9.01 1.53 -11.33
CA LEU A 161 -10.06 2.54 -11.11
C LEU A 161 -10.40 2.71 -9.62
N LEU A 162 -10.56 1.60 -8.89
CA LEU A 162 -10.83 1.62 -7.45
C LEU A 162 -9.65 2.21 -6.65
N ASN A 163 -8.40 1.84 -7.00
CA ASN A 163 -7.23 2.43 -6.34
C ASN A 163 -7.12 3.93 -6.64
N MET A 164 -7.32 4.37 -7.89
CA MET A 164 -7.21 5.78 -8.24
C MET A 164 -8.32 6.61 -7.61
N LEU A 165 -9.54 6.06 -7.48
CA LEU A 165 -10.62 6.70 -6.75
C LEU A 165 -10.22 6.93 -5.29
N ALA A 166 -9.75 5.89 -4.58
CA ALA A 166 -9.34 6.02 -3.18
C ALA A 166 -8.11 6.93 -3.01
N GLN A 167 -7.15 6.86 -3.94
CA GLN A 167 -5.94 7.67 -3.93
C GLN A 167 -6.23 9.16 -4.14
N LEU A 168 -6.99 9.50 -5.19
CA LEU A 168 -7.30 10.89 -5.54
C LEU A 168 -8.29 11.55 -4.58
N THR A 169 -8.95 10.76 -3.72
CA THR A 169 -9.86 11.26 -2.68
C THR A 169 -9.20 11.23 -1.30
N LEU A 170 -9.06 10.06 -0.70
CA LEU A 170 -8.59 9.86 0.67
C LEU A 170 -7.11 10.20 0.82
N SER A 171 -6.25 9.62 -0.04
CA SER A 171 -4.81 9.88 0.06
C SER A 171 -4.48 11.33 -0.28
N ALA A 172 -5.18 11.94 -1.25
CA ALA A 172 -5.07 13.36 -1.58
C ALA A 172 -5.46 14.28 -0.41
N GLN A 173 -6.47 13.92 0.36
CA GLN A 173 -6.81 14.66 1.58
C GLN A 173 -5.69 14.54 2.62
N ILE A 174 -5.22 13.32 2.90
CA ILE A 174 -4.14 13.11 3.87
C ILE A 174 -2.86 13.81 3.46
N GLU A 175 -2.50 13.83 2.18
CA GLU A 175 -1.34 14.58 1.71
C GLU A 175 -1.48 16.09 1.97
N ARG A 176 -2.66 16.67 1.70
CA ARG A 176 -2.92 18.09 1.98
C ARG A 176 -2.80 18.41 3.46
N GLU A 177 -3.25 17.51 4.33
CA GLU A 177 -3.19 17.69 5.79
C GLU A 177 -1.79 17.43 6.37
N MET A 178 -1.10 16.38 5.94
CA MET A 178 0.18 15.93 6.49
C MET A 178 1.38 16.66 5.86
N GLY A 179 1.23 17.10 4.62
CA GLY A 179 2.30 17.60 3.75
C GLY A 179 2.98 16.46 2.97
N SER A 180 3.51 16.80 1.78
CA SER A 180 4.06 15.81 0.82
C SER A 180 5.14 14.90 1.38
N GLY A 181 6.10 15.42 2.17
CA GLY A 181 7.21 14.61 2.68
C GLY A 181 6.77 13.51 3.66
N GLY A 182 5.95 13.88 4.65
CA GLY A 182 5.38 12.91 5.59
C GLY A 182 4.46 11.91 4.88
N PHE A 183 3.63 12.39 3.94
CA PHE A 183 2.78 11.55 3.11
C PHE A 183 3.55 10.51 2.32
N PHE A 184 4.59 10.93 1.60
CA PHE A 184 5.39 10.03 0.78
C PHE A 184 6.03 8.91 1.60
N LEU A 185 6.62 9.24 2.76
CA LEU A 185 7.23 8.27 3.66
C LEU A 185 6.20 7.29 4.22
N THR A 186 5.04 7.78 4.68
CA THR A 186 3.97 6.91 5.18
C THR A 186 3.42 6.01 4.09
N TYR A 187 3.21 6.54 2.89
CA TYR A 187 2.65 5.80 1.75
C TYR A 187 3.57 4.65 1.33
N LEU A 188 4.86 4.93 1.11
CA LEU A 188 5.81 3.89 0.74
C LEU A 188 6.07 2.90 1.88
N ALA A 189 6.21 3.35 3.12
CA ALA A 189 6.39 2.44 4.25
C ALA A 189 5.18 1.51 4.40
N ALA A 190 3.95 2.02 4.30
CA ALA A 190 2.77 1.19 4.36
C ALA A 190 2.69 0.20 3.19
N GLY A 191 2.94 0.64 1.95
CA GLY A 191 2.91 -0.23 0.77
C GLY A 191 3.94 -1.36 0.84
N ILE A 192 5.19 -1.04 1.17
CA ILE A 192 6.28 -2.01 1.26
C ILE A 192 6.02 -2.99 2.39
N PHE A 193 5.64 -2.51 3.58
CA PHE A 193 5.34 -3.39 4.70
C PHE A 193 4.11 -4.26 4.45
N GLY A 194 3.09 -3.74 3.75
CA GLY A 194 1.98 -4.54 3.24
C GLY A 194 2.47 -5.70 2.37
N ASN A 195 3.40 -5.45 1.44
CA ASN A 195 4.00 -6.50 0.64
C ASN A 195 4.87 -7.48 1.46
N VAL A 196 5.55 -7.02 2.51
CA VAL A 196 6.29 -7.90 3.43
C VAL A 196 5.34 -8.82 4.18
N LEU A 197 4.28 -8.29 4.80
CA LEU A 197 3.29 -9.09 5.52
C LEU A 197 2.54 -10.05 4.57
N GLY A 198 2.18 -9.55 3.38
CA GLY A 198 1.63 -10.36 2.30
C GLY A 198 2.57 -11.48 1.84
N GLY A 199 3.87 -11.21 1.73
CA GLY A 199 4.88 -12.20 1.39
C GLY A 199 4.93 -13.36 2.37
N ASN A 200 4.77 -13.08 3.67
CA ASN A 200 4.79 -14.10 4.72
C ASN A 200 3.53 -14.97 4.72
N PHE A 201 2.36 -14.35 4.55
CA PHE A 201 1.10 -14.99 4.93
C PHE A 201 0.08 -15.13 3.81
N SER A 202 0.33 -14.63 2.60
CA SER A 202 -0.52 -14.90 1.43
C SER A 202 -0.30 -16.29 0.86
N LEU A 203 -1.29 -16.82 0.15
CA LEU A 203 -1.18 -18.07 -0.60
C LEU A 203 -0.03 -17.99 -1.62
N VAL A 204 0.76 -19.06 -1.68
CA VAL A 204 1.84 -19.22 -2.67
C VAL A 204 1.21 -19.52 -4.03
N GLY A 205 1.84 -19.04 -5.12
CA GLY A 205 1.42 -19.33 -6.49
C GLY A 205 0.47 -18.30 -7.12
N VAL A 206 0.00 -17.31 -6.36
CA VAL A 206 -0.77 -16.18 -6.89
C VAL A 206 0.05 -14.90 -6.78
N PRO A 207 0.33 -14.18 -7.88
CA PRO A 207 1.01 -12.90 -7.80
C PRO A 207 0.12 -11.84 -7.13
N SER A 208 0.75 -10.92 -6.42
CA SER A 208 0.08 -9.82 -5.74
C SER A 208 0.60 -8.49 -6.26
N VAL A 209 -0.33 -7.59 -6.57
CA VAL A 209 -0.09 -6.25 -7.14
C VAL A 209 -1.08 -5.27 -6.54
N GLY A 210 -0.80 -3.97 -6.68
CA GLY A 210 -1.72 -2.89 -6.35
C GLY A 210 -1.17 -1.98 -5.26
N ALA A 211 -1.52 -0.70 -5.40
CA ALA A 211 -1.24 0.34 -4.42
C ALA A 211 -2.04 0.21 -3.12
N SER A 212 -3.03 -0.70 -3.09
CA SER A 212 -4.01 -0.80 -2.01
C SER A 212 -3.38 -0.88 -0.60
N GLY A 213 -2.30 -1.64 -0.39
CA GLY A 213 -1.60 -1.66 0.90
C GLY A 213 -1.14 -0.26 1.36
N ALA A 214 -0.59 0.55 0.46
CA ALA A 214 -0.23 1.93 0.76
C ALA A 214 -1.46 2.80 1.05
N ILE A 215 -2.55 2.61 0.28
CA ILE A 215 -3.81 3.32 0.49
C ILE A 215 -4.42 2.98 1.86
N PHE A 216 -4.43 1.71 2.28
CA PHE A 216 -4.85 1.33 3.65
C PHE A 216 -3.96 1.97 4.71
N GLY A 217 -2.68 2.18 4.42
CA GLY A 217 -1.82 3.00 5.26
C GLY A 217 -2.29 4.44 5.37
N THR A 218 -2.75 5.05 4.28
CA THR A 218 -3.35 6.40 4.32
C THR A 218 -4.69 6.41 5.06
N VAL A 219 -5.51 5.36 4.94
CA VAL A 219 -6.73 5.17 5.72
C VAL A 219 -6.38 5.11 7.21
N ALA A 220 -5.35 4.40 7.62
CA ALA A 220 -4.89 4.40 9.01
C ALA A 220 -4.51 5.80 9.53
N VAL A 221 -3.94 6.68 8.68
CA VAL A 221 -3.68 8.08 9.08
C VAL A 221 -4.98 8.84 9.39
N THR A 222 -6.07 8.55 8.69
CA THR A 222 -7.38 9.16 9.01
C THR A 222 -7.87 8.74 10.42
N TRP A 223 -7.53 7.53 10.86
CA TRP A 223 -7.83 7.05 12.22
C TRP A 223 -6.97 7.76 13.26
N VAL A 224 -5.67 7.93 12.99
CA VAL A 224 -4.77 8.73 13.83
C VAL A 224 -5.33 10.16 13.99
N ASP A 225 -5.79 10.77 12.89
CA ASP A 225 -6.42 12.09 12.93
C ASP A 225 -7.67 12.12 13.83
N LEU A 226 -8.60 11.19 13.59
CA LEU A 226 -9.87 11.13 14.31
C LEU A 226 -9.65 10.96 15.82
N ILE A 227 -8.76 10.06 16.21
CA ILE A 227 -8.48 9.75 17.62
C ILE A 227 -7.75 10.93 18.28
N ALA A 228 -6.71 11.48 17.64
CA ALA A 228 -5.93 12.58 18.19
C ALA A 228 -6.73 13.88 18.31
N HIS A 229 -7.75 14.07 17.47
CA HIS A 229 -8.59 15.28 17.45
C HIS A 229 -10.05 15.02 17.84
N TRP A 230 -10.34 13.94 18.57
CA TRP A 230 -11.71 13.50 18.90
C TRP A 230 -12.63 14.63 19.39
N LYS A 231 -12.10 15.54 20.23
CA LYS A 231 -12.85 16.67 20.80
C LYS A 231 -13.24 17.76 19.78
N TYR A 232 -12.54 17.84 18.64
CA TYR A 232 -12.74 18.87 17.62
C TYR A 232 -13.50 18.36 16.40
N GLN A 233 -13.64 17.04 16.27
CA GLN A 233 -14.30 16.40 15.15
C GLN A 233 -15.81 16.48 15.31
N TYR A 234 -16.52 16.82 14.23
CA TYR A 234 -17.97 16.82 14.21
C TYR A 234 -18.50 15.38 14.19
N ARG A 235 -19.32 15.01 15.18
CA ARG A 235 -19.91 13.67 15.34
C ARG A 235 -18.88 12.53 15.21
N PRO A 236 -17.86 12.47 16.09
CA PRO A 236 -16.71 11.58 15.94
C PRO A 236 -17.10 10.09 15.97
N VAL A 237 -18.10 9.71 16.77
CA VAL A 237 -18.62 8.33 16.83
C VAL A 237 -19.21 7.89 15.49
N ARG A 238 -20.00 8.75 14.84
CA ARG A 238 -20.59 8.45 13.53
C ARG A 238 -19.50 8.29 12.47
N LYS A 239 -18.49 9.16 12.49
CA LYS A 239 -17.31 9.08 11.61
C LYS A 239 -16.53 7.78 11.83
N LEU A 240 -16.31 7.39 13.08
CA LEU A 240 -15.65 6.12 13.43
C LEU A 240 -16.42 4.91 12.89
N ILE A 241 -17.76 4.89 13.02
CA ILE A 241 -18.60 3.80 12.50
C ILE A 241 -18.45 3.67 10.97
N PHE A 242 -18.55 4.77 10.22
CA PHE A 242 -18.37 4.74 8.77
C PHE A 242 -16.96 4.29 8.37
N MET A 243 -15.94 4.83 9.00
CA MET A 243 -14.55 4.42 8.74
C MET A 243 -14.30 2.95 9.07
N THR A 244 -14.99 2.40 10.07
CA THR A 244 -14.93 0.98 10.42
C THR A 244 -15.61 0.13 9.36
N ILE A 245 -16.79 0.53 8.88
CA ILE A 245 -17.50 -0.17 7.81
C ILE A 245 -16.66 -0.15 6.52
N GLU A 246 -16.10 0.99 6.15
CA GLU A 246 -15.21 1.14 4.99
C GLU A 246 -13.98 0.24 5.10
N LEU A 247 -13.37 0.15 6.29
CA LEU A 247 -12.24 -0.74 6.56
C LEU A 247 -12.62 -2.22 6.38
N LEU A 248 -13.78 -2.63 6.89
CA LEU A 248 -14.26 -4.01 6.78
C LEU A 248 -14.58 -4.40 5.34
N ILE A 249 -15.28 -3.52 4.60
CA ILE A 249 -15.53 -3.72 3.16
C ILE A 249 -14.21 -3.80 2.41
N GLY A 250 -13.28 -2.90 2.72
CA GLY A 250 -11.97 -2.85 2.11
C GLY A 250 -11.18 -4.15 2.29
N PHE A 251 -11.15 -4.70 3.51
CA PHE A 251 -10.51 -5.99 3.78
C PHE A 251 -11.22 -7.16 3.09
N ALA A 252 -12.54 -7.13 2.98
CA ALA A 252 -13.30 -8.17 2.29
C ALA A 252 -13.03 -8.20 0.77
N MET A 253 -12.70 -7.06 0.17
CA MET A 253 -12.49 -6.92 -1.29
C MET A 253 -11.07 -7.18 -1.76
N GLY A 254 -10.09 -7.43 -0.88
CA GLY A 254 -8.69 -7.60 -1.30
C GLY A 254 -7.85 -8.55 -0.48
N TYR A 255 -6.53 -8.47 -0.69
CA TYR A 255 -5.57 -9.35 -0.04
C TYR A 255 -5.38 -8.94 1.42
N ILE A 256 -6.13 -9.61 2.29
CA ILE A 256 -6.22 -9.33 3.73
C ILE A 256 -4.84 -9.09 4.39
N PRO A 257 -3.80 -9.94 4.19
CA PRO A 257 -2.52 -9.69 4.85
C PRO A 257 -1.85 -8.39 4.37
N SER A 258 -1.88 -8.10 3.06
CA SER A 258 -1.25 -6.88 2.54
C SER A 258 -1.96 -5.62 3.04
N HIS A 259 -3.30 -5.65 3.12
CA HIS A 259 -4.09 -4.54 3.62
C HIS A 259 -3.91 -4.33 5.13
N ILE A 260 -3.89 -5.40 5.91
CA ILE A 260 -3.59 -5.34 7.36
C ILE A 260 -2.20 -4.75 7.58
N GLY A 261 -1.19 -5.22 6.85
CA GLY A 261 0.18 -4.73 6.97
C GLY A 261 0.25 -3.23 6.67
N GLY A 262 -0.34 -2.83 5.55
CA GLY A 262 -0.45 -1.42 5.18
C GLY A 262 -1.11 -0.57 6.27
N PHE A 263 -2.25 -1.01 6.79
CA PHE A 263 -2.98 -0.30 7.85
C PHE A 263 -2.16 -0.19 9.15
N VAL A 264 -1.56 -1.29 9.63
CA VAL A 264 -0.73 -1.29 10.85
C VAL A 264 0.47 -0.35 10.70
N MET A 265 1.19 -0.44 9.57
CA MET A 265 2.34 0.44 9.33
C MET A 265 1.90 1.90 9.16
N GLY A 266 0.75 2.15 8.54
CA GLY A 266 0.15 3.47 8.44
C GLY A 266 -0.20 4.08 9.79
N LEU A 267 -0.69 3.29 10.77
CA LEU A 267 -0.92 3.77 12.14
C LEU A 267 0.39 4.23 12.79
N LEU A 268 1.45 3.42 12.69
CA LEU A 268 2.74 3.71 13.33
C LEU A 268 3.45 4.90 12.67
N VAL A 269 3.60 4.87 11.35
CA VAL A 269 4.31 5.92 10.60
C VAL A 269 3.45 7.19 10.52
N GLY A 270 2.14 7.04 10.40
CA GLY A 270 1.18 8.14 10.50
C GLY A 270 1.23 8.85 11.85
N MET A 271 1.25 8.11 12.97
CA MET A 271 1.40 8.71 14.32
C MET A 271 2.65 9.60 14.42
N THR A 272 3.73 9.18 13.74
CA THR A 272 5.00 9.90 13.68
C THR A 272 4.90 11.22 12.91
N PHE A 273 4.41 11.18 11.67
CA PHE A 273 4.48 12.33 10.75
C PHE A 273 3.24 13.21 10.74
N TYR A 274 2.08 12.70 11.15
CA TYR A 274 0.83 13.45 11.09
C TYR A 274 0.83 14.64 12.08
N PRO A 275 0.48 15.87 11.65
CA PRO A 275 0.56 17.06 12.49
C PRO A 275 -0.58 17.13 13.53
N VAL A 276 -0.37 16.52 14.70
CA VAL A 276 -1.31 16.57 15.82
C VAL A 276 -1.31 17.94 16.52
N ILE A 277 -2.51 18.48 16.76
CA ILE A 277 -2.74 19.71 17.52
C ILE A 277 -3.05 19.34 18.97
N SER A 278 -2.11 19.62 19.87
CA SER A 278 -2.29 19.35 21.30
C SER A 278 -2.60 20.63 22.09
N THR A 279 -3.76 20.65 22.74
CA THR A 279 -4.22 21.80 23.55
C THR A 279 -3.79 21.72 25.02
N THR A 280 -3.56 20.51 25.54
CA THR A 280 -3.12 20.31 26.92
C THR A 280 -1.71 19.72 26.98
N LYS A 281 -0.97 20.01 28.06
CA LYS A 281 0.36 19.41 28.30
C LYS A 281 0.28 17.88 28.36
N ARG A 282 -0.77 17.34 28.98
CA ARG A 282 -1.02 15.88 29.06
C ARG A 282 -1.20 15.28 27.65
N HIS A 283 -2.04 15.88 26.81
CA HIS A 283 -2.23 15.39 25.43
C HIS A 283 -0.92 15.44 24.64
N ARG A 284 -0.16 16.54 24.75
CA ARG A 284 1.16 16.67 24.11
C ARG A 284 2.12 15.57 24.57
N LEU A 285 2.21 15.30 25.88
CA LEU A 285 3.07 14.25 26.42
C LEU A 285 2.70 12.88 25.87
N ILE A 286 1.41 12.55 25.87
CA ILE A 286 0.89 11.28 25.33
C ILE A 286 1.22 11.15 23.84
N THR A 287 0.95 12.18 23.03
CA THR A 287 1.28 12.19 21.60
C THR A 287 2.78 11.95 21.37
N TRP A 288 3.65 12.61 22.13
CA TRP A 288 5.10 12.41 22.00
C TRP A 288 5.56 11.02 22.45
N ALA A 289 4.98 10.47 23.51
CA ALA A 289 5.26 9.10 23.94
C ALA A 289 4.90 8.09 22.84
N PHE A 290 3.70 8.21 22.23
CA PHE A 290 3.32 7.38 21.09
C PHE A 290 4.25 7.54 19.89
N ARG A 291 4.67 8.77 19.57
CA ARG A 291 5.62 9.01 18.47
C ARG A 291 6.98 8.36 18.72
N LEU A 292 7.50 8.48 19.93
CA LEU A 292 8.78 7.87 20.31
C LEU A 292 8.73 6.34 20.30
N ALA A 293 7.58 5.75 20.65
CA ALA A 293 7.38 4.30 20.59
C ALA A 293 7.12 3.78 19.16
N ALA A 294 6.47 4.57 18.31
CA ALA A 294 6.02 4.12 16.99
C ALA A 294 7.16 3.83 16.02
N ILE A 295 8.22 4.66 15.99
CA ILE A 295 9.35 4.45 15.06
C ILE A 295 10.11 3.16 15.38
N PRO A 296 10.59 2.91 16.62
CA PRO A 296 11.28 1.66 16.94
C PRO A 296 10.40 0.44 16.67
N LEU A 297 9.11 0.51 17.01
CA LEU A 297 8.18 -0.59 16.76
C LEU A 297 8.02 -0.86 15.25
N ALA A 298 7.88 0.18 14.43
CA ALA A 298 7.81 0.04 12.97
C ALA A 298 9.09 -0.62 12.41
N VAL A 299 10.26 -0.18 12.86
CA VAL A 299 11.56 -0.75 12.45
C VAL A 299 11.69 -2.21 12.87
N ILE A 300 11.35 -2.53 14.12
CA ILE A 300 11.37 -3.91 14.63
C ILE A 300 10.45 -4.81 13.80
N LEU A 301 9.22 -4.37 13.54
CA LEU A 301 8.26 -5.13 12.73
C LEU A 301 8.80 -5.37 11.32
N TYR A 302 9.39 -4.36 10.68
CA TYR A 302 10.02 -4.50 9.38
C TYR A 302 11.12 -5.56 9.39
N ILE A 303 12.05 -5.47 10.34
CA ILE A 303 13.18 -6.40 10.44
C ILE A 303 12.69 -7.82 10.71
N VAL A 304 11.80 -7.99 11.69
CA VAL A 304 11.30 -9.31 12.11
C VAL A 304 10.54 -9.99 10.98
N LEU A 305 9.60 -9.30 10.33
CA LEU A 305 8.79 -9.92 9.28
C LEU A 305 9.54 -10.09 7.96
N THR A 306 10.52 -9.22 7.66
CA THR A 306 11.40 -9.46 6.52
C THR A 306 12.28 -10.68 6.78
N ARG A 307 12.84 -10.85 7.98
CA ARG A 307 13.58 -12.06 8.35
C ARG A 307 12.70 -13.31 8.32
N ASN A 308 11.48 -13.22 8.85
CA ASN A 308 10.51 -14.32 8.83
C ASN A 308 10.11 -14.70 7.39
N PHE A 309 10.07 -13.73 6.46
CA PHE A 309 9.79 -14.04 5.07
C PHE A 309 10.82 -15.00 4.49
N TYR A 310 12.10 -14.86 4.84
CA TYR A 310 13.19 -15.69 4.31
C TYR A 310 13.40 -17.02 5.07
N THR A 311 12.55 -17.36 6.04
CA THR A 311 12.57 -18.70 6.65
C THR A 311 11.85 -19.73 5.76
N SER A 312 12.05 -21.02 6.02
CA SER A 312 11.39 -22.11 5.30
C SER A 312 9.88 -22.16 5.55
N ASP A 313 9.45 -22.07 6.82
CA ASP A 313 8.03 -21.97 7.20
C ASP A 313 7.73 -20.63 7.92
N PRO A 314 7.26 -19.60 7.20
CA PRO A 314 6.83 -18.34 7.79
C PRO A 314 5.68 -18.46 8.80
N TYR A 315 4.88 -19.54 8.73
CA TYR A 315 3.76 -19.76 9.64
C TYR A 315 4.19 -20.41 10.96
N ALA A 316 5.39 -20.99 11.04
CA ALA A 316 5.90 -21.58 12.28
C ALA A 316 5.99 -20.54 13.42
N ALA A 317 6.22 -19.27 13.07
CA ALA A 317 6.25 -18.18 14.04
C ALA A 317 4.87 -17.80 14.61
N CYS A 318 3.76 -18.28 14.03
CA CYS A 318 2.41 -17.85 14.38
C CYS A 318 1.34 -18.90 14.03
N ALA A 319 0.84 -19.59 15.05
CA ALA A 319 -0.17 -20.65 14.90
C ALA A 319 -1.49 -20.17 14.24
N GLY A 320 -1.86 -18.90 14.40
CA GLY A 320 -3.08 -18.31 13.83
C GLY A 320 -2.89 -17.65 12.46
N CYS A 321 -1.65 -17.42 12.01
CA CYS A 321 -1.41 -16.61 10.80
C CYS A 321 -1.82 -17.32 9.50
N ARG A 322 -1.97 -18.64 9.53
CA ARG A 322 -2.52 -19.44 8.42
C ARG A 322 -3.95 -19.04 8.05
N TYR A 323 -4.71 -18.50 9.01
CA TYR A 323 -6.09 -18.07 8.81
C TYR A 323 -6.22 -16.67 8.17
N LEU A 324 -5.11 -15.95 8.00
CA LEU A 324 -5.13 -14.64 7.34
C LEU A 324 -5.42 -14.73 5.84
N SER A 325 -5.17 -15.90 5.23
CA SER A 325 -5.34 -16.12 3.79
C SER A 325 -6.16 -17.34 3.44
N CYS A 326 -6.67 -18.05 4.44
CA CYS A 326 -7.45 -19.25 4.25
C CYS A 326 -8.49 -19.40 5.36
N PHE A 327 -9.72 -19.69 4.97
CA PHE A 327 -10.77 -20.09 5.90
C PHE A 327 -10.90 -21.61 5.89
N PRO A 328 -10.92 -22.29 7.05
CA PRO A 328 -11.02 -23.74 7.09
C PRO A 328 -12.42 -24.16 6.63
N THR A 329 -12.49 -24.87 5.51
CA THR A 329 -13.72 -25.45 4.97
C THR A 329 -13.56 -26.96 4.84
N ALA A 330 -14.68 -27.71 4.76
CA ALA A 330 -14.64 -29.15 4.49
C ALA A 330 -13.97 -29.52 3.16
N SER A 331 -13.88 -28.55 2.22
CA SER A 331 -13.20 -28.69 0.93
C SER A 331 -11.70 -28.36 0.96
N ASN A 332 -11.20 -27.76 2.05
CA ASN A 332 -9.80 -27.38 2.21
C ASN A 332 -9.35 -27.85 3.60
N ASN A 333 -8.94 -29.13 3.67
CA ASN A 333 -8.67 -29.91 4.89
C ASN A 333 -7.60 -29.26 5.80
N HIS A 334 -8.06 -28.28 6.58
CA HIS A 334 -7.27 -27.30 7.33
C HIS A 334 -6.34 -26.50 6.43
N CYS A 335 -6.21 -25.21 6.68
CA CYS A 335 -5.27 -24.31 6.01
C CYS A 335 -3.82 -24.76 6.23
N LYS A 336 -3.41 -25.86 5.58
CA LYS A 336 -2.10 -26.47 5.59
C LYS A 336 -1.41 -25.92 4.34
N GLY A 337 -0.38 -25.11 4.59
CA GLY A 337 0.59 -24.74 3.56
C GLY A 337 1.40 -25.96 3.14
#